data_AF-A0A4Y2MQZ6-F1
#
_entry.id   AF-A0A4Y2MQZ6-F1
#
_cell.length_a   1.000
_cell.length_b   1.000
_cell.length_c   1.000
_cell.angle_alpha   90.00
_cell.angle_beta   90.00
_cell.angle_gamma   90.00
#
_symmetry.space_group_name_H-M   'P 1'
#
loop_
_entity.id
_entity.type
_entity.pdbx_description
1 polymer ?
#
loop_
_entity_poly.entity_id
_entity_poly.type
_entity_poly.pdbx_seq_one_letter_code
_entity_poly.pdbx_strand_id
1 'polypeptide(L)'
;MHFRREIPEIQQQLLECNTMETLDSTTNSLLRAIFRCCRKDYKLKAVKKSSEVTWWAQELNIKKKEMRVVQRRASNTTCTEQTIYHLVLSWKKVSTRNFPSEPNEHP
;
A
#
# COMPACT_ATOMS: atom_id res chain seq x y z
N MET A 1 2.68 25.55 18.68
CA MET A 1 2.59 24.25 17.97
C MET A 1 1.71 24.40 16.74
N HIS A 2 2.32 24.50 15.56
CA HIS A 2 1.58 24.77 14.31
C HIS A 2 0.62 23.64 13.92
N PHE A 3 0.93 22.42 14.34
CA PHE A 3 0.12 21.24 14.02
C PHE A 3 -1.30 21.28 14.62
N ARG A 4 -1.50 21.91 15.78
CA ARG A 4 -2.83 21.99 16.43
C ARG A 4 -3.90 22.63 15.56
N ARG A 5 -3.52 23.46 14.58
CA ARG A 5 -4.46 24.09 13.65
C ARG A 5 -4.93 23.17 12.53
N GLU A 6 -4.15 22.17 12.14
CA GLU A 6 -4.52 21.24 11.07
C GLU A 6 -5.32 20.02 11.60
N ILE A 7 -5.34 19.81 12.93
CA ILE A 7 -6.06 18.69 13.57
C ILE A 7 -7.56 18.64 13.19
N PRO A 8 -8.35 19.74 13.27
CA PRO A 8 -9.78 19.67 12.97
C PRO A 8 -10.07 19.28 11.52
N GLU A 9 -9.27 19.78 10.58
CA GLU A 9 -9.41 19.48 9.15
C GLU A 9 -9.09 18.01 8.84
N ILE A 10 -8.02 17.47 9.44
CA ILE A 10 -7.68 16.04 9.33
C ILE A 10 -8.78 15.16 9.93
N GLN A 11 -9.34 15.55 11.08
CA GLN A 11 -10.42 14.79 11.72
C GLN A 11 -11.67 14.76 10.85
N GLN A 12 -12.00 15.86 10.19
CA GLN A 12 -13.10 15.92 9.24
C GLN A 12 -12.86 15.03 8.01
N GLN A 13 -11.66 15.09 7.42
CA GLN A 13 -11.29 14.22 6.29
C GLN A 13 -11.35 12.72 6.65
N LEU A 14 -11.01 12.36 7.90
CA LEU A 14 -11.15 10.99 8.39
C LEU A 14 -12.61 10.56 8.59
N LEU A 15 -13.50 11.47 8.99
CA LEU A 15 -14.94 11.19 9.09
C LEU A 15 -15.57 10.98 7.71
N GLU A 16 -15.11 11.72 6.71
CA GLU A 16 -15.61 11.66 5.33
C GLU A 16 -14.97 10.52 4.51
N CYS A 17 -13.92 9.87 5.01
CA CYS A 17 -13.27 8.73 4.37
C CYS A 17 -14.19 7.50 4.32
N ASN A 18 -14.69 7.20 3.12
CA ASN A 18 -15.54 6.06 2.81
C ASN A 18 -14.96 5.14 1.73
N THR A 19 -13.84 5.52 1.12
CA THR A 19 -13.15 4.72 0.09
C THR A 19 -11.64 4.61 0.36
N MET A 20 -11.02 3.58 -0.23
CA MET A 20 -9.57 3.36 -0.11
C MET A 20 -8.77 4.54 -0.68
N GLU A 21 -9.19 5.09 -1.82
CA GLU A 21 -8.52 6.24 -2.44
C GLU A 21 -8.61 7.51 -1.55
N THR A 22 -9.75 7.74 -0.91
CA THR A 22 -9.89 8.83 0.07
C THR A 22 -9.02 8.61 1.31
N LEU A 23 -8.84 7.36 1.74
CA LEU A 23 -7.97 7.02 2.86
C LEU A 23 -6.51 7.31 2.54
N ASP A 24 -6.05 6.94 1.34
CA ASP A 24 -4.67 7.17 0.88
C ASP A 24 -4.36 8.65 0.74
N SER A 25 -5.31 9.43 0.22
CA SER A 25 -5.23 10.88 0.11
C SER A 25 -5.18 11.57 1.47
N THR A 26 -6.07 11.16 2.40
CA THR A 26 -6.12 11.68 3.78
C THR A 26 -4.84 11.35 4.54
N THR A 27 -4.34 10.11 4.38
CA THR A 27 -3.07 9.66 4.99
C THR A 27 -1.89 10.47 4.47
N ASN A 28 -1.80 10.69 3.16
CA ASN A 28 -0.75 11.53 2.56
C ASN A 28 -0.84 12.99 3.04
N SER A 29 -2.05 13.53 3.16
CA SER A 29 -2.28 14.89 3.64
C SER A 29 -1.83 15.06 5.10
N LEU A 30 -2.20 14.12 5.97
CA LEU A 30 -1.76 14.05 7.36
C LEU A 30 -0.23 13.98 7.48
N LEU A 31 0.42 13.08 6.75
CA LEU A 31 1.88 12.93 6.76
C LEU A 31 2.59 14.22 6.33
N ARG A 32 2.07 14.89 5.30
CA ARG A 32 2.61 16.17 4.82
C ARG A 32 2.42 17.27 5.85
N ALA A 33 1.26 17.33 6.52
CA ALA A 33 0.99 18.29 7.59
C ALA A 33 1.95 18.12 8.77
N ILE A 34 2.16 16.88 9.23
CA ILE A 34 3.13 16.55 10.28
C ILE A 34 4.53 16.97 9.86
N PHE A 35 4.97 16.53 8.67
CA PHE A 35 6.31 16.83 8.19
C PHE A 35 6.56 18.33 8.03
N ARG A 36 5.57 19.08 7.53
CA ARG A 36 5.63 20.56 7.42
C ARG A 36 5.79 21.20 8.80
N CYS A 37 5.00 20.77 9.78
CA CYS A 37 5.07 21.29 11.14
C CYS A 37 6.41 20.97 11.80
N CYS A 38 6.86 19.72 11.72
CA CYS A 38 8.18 19.31 12.23
C CYS A 38 9.31 20.09 11.56
N ARG A 39 9.27 20.27 10.23
CA ARG A 39 10.28 21.05 9.51
C ARG A 39 10.37 22.49 10.02
N LYS A 40 9.22 23.10 10.32
CA LYS A 40 9.15 24.48 10.82
C LYS A 40 9.63 24.59 12.27
N ASP A 41 9.16 23.69 13.14
CA ASP A 41 9.45 23.74 14.57
C ASP A 41 10.91 23.35 14.86
N TYR A 42 11.46 22.38 14.12
CA TYR A 42 12.84 21.89 14.29
C TYR A 42 13.85 22.50 13.31
N LYS A 43 13.44 23.46 12.46
CA LYS A 43 14.28 24.10 11.42
C LYS A 43 15.06 23.08 10.58
N LEU A 44 14.42 21.96 10.24
CA LEU A 44 15.07 20.87 9.52
C LEU A 44 15.47 21.34 8.12
N LYS A 45 16.72 21.05 7.71
CA LYS A 45 17.13 21.18 6.30
C LYS A 45 16.23 20.30 5.43
N ALA A 46 16.09 20.65 4.16
CA ALA A 46 15.26 19.90 3.21
C ALA A 46 15.65 18.41 3.23
N VAL A 47 14.86 17.59 3.94
CA VAL A 47 15.01 16.14 3.92
C VAL A 47 14.44 15.66 2.59
N LYS A 48 15.08 14.64 1.97
CA LYS A 48 14.49 13.97 0.81
C LYS A 48 13.05 13.59 1.16
N LYS A 49 12.13 13.99 0.29
CA LYS A 49 10.70 13.67 0.40
C LYS A 49 10.58 12.18 0.69
N SER A 50 9.97 11.81 1.82
CA SER A 50 9.71 10.40 2.11
C SER A 50 9.00 9.81 0.90
N SER A 51 9.53 8.69 0.41
CA SER A 51 8.86 7.87 -0.59
C SER A 51 7.43 7.64 -0.14
N GLU A 52 6.52 7.67 -1.11
CA GLU A 52 5.10 7.38 -0.99
C GLU A 52 4.84 6.31 0.08
N VAL A 53 4.09 6.66 1.13
CA VAL A 53 3.80 5.74 2.23
C VAL A 53 2.70 4.79 1.77
N THR A 54 3.09 3.76 1.05
CA THR A 54 2.21 2.69 0.58
C THR A 54 2.26 1.53 1.57
N TRP A 55 1.67 1.71 2.76
CA TRP A 55 1.56 0.60 3.73
C TRP A 55 0.78 -0.58 3.13
N TRP A 56 -0.15 -0.33 2.19
CA TRP A 56 -0.78 -1.36 1.36
C TRP A 56 0.15 -2.01 0.32
N ALA A 57 1.22 -1.35 -0.14
CA ALA A 57 2.19 -1.98 -1.04
C ALA A 57 3.02 -3.03 -0.31
N GLN A 58 3.23 -2.92 1.00
CA GLN A 58 3.87 -3.98 1.78
C GLN A 58 3.00 -5.24 1.77
N GLU A 59 1.71 -5.11 2.08
CA GLU A 59 0.74 -6.21 2.07
C GLU A 59 0.62 -6.84 0.65
N LEU A 60 0.53 -6.00 -0.38
CA LEU A 60 0.53 -6.42 -1.77
C LEU A 60 1.85 -7.14 -2.14
N ASN A 61 3.00 -6.65 -1.69
CA ASN A 61 4.30 -7.27 -1.93
C ASN A 61 4.45 -8.62 -1.24
N ILE A 62 3.88 -8.77 -0.03
CA ILE A 62 3.82 -10.05 0.68
C ILE A 62 2.99 -11.04 -0.13
N LYS A 63 1.76 -10.66 -0.54
CA LYS A 63 0.90 -11.50 -1.38
C LYS A 63 1.53 -11.84 -2.73
N LYS A 64 2.22 -10.90 -3.38
CA LYS A 64 3.01 -11.12 -4.61
C LYS A 64 4.14 -12.14 -4.37
N LYS A 65 4.86 -12.06 -3.25
CA LYS A 65 5.91 -13.04 -2.89
C LYS A 65 5.33 -14.43 -2.65
N GLU A 66 4.22 -14.54 -1.92
CA GLU A 66 3.54 -15.82 -1.71
C GLU A 66 3.07 -16.45 -3.03
N MET A 67 2.48 -15.66 -3.92
CA MET A 67 2.02 -16.13 -5.23
C MET A 67 3.18 -16.65 -6.07
N ARG A 68 4.34 -15.96 -6.07
CA ARG A 68 5.55 -16.42 -6.77
C ARG A 68 6.07 -17.74 -6.21
N VAL A 69 5.99 -17.98 -4.90
CA VAL A 69 6.38 -19.26 -4.30
C VAL A 69 5.46 -20.39 -4.77
N VAL A 70 4.14 -20.17 -4.78
CA VAL A 70 3.16 -21.16 -5.26
C VAL A 70 3.37 -21.45 -6.74
N GLN A 71 3.60 -20.42 -7.56
CA GLN A 71 3.86 -20.58 -8.98
C GLN A 71 5.14 -21.37 -9.25
N ARG A 72 6.24 -21.09 -8.52
CA ARG A 72 7.49 -21.86 -8.62
C ARG A 72 7.32 -23.32 -8.22
N ARG A 73 6.49 -23.60 -7.21
CA ARG A 73 6.17 -24.99 -6.82
C ARG A 73 5.39 -25.69 -7.91
N ALA A 74 4.35 -25.05 -8.45
CA ALA A 74 3.57 -25.60 -9.57
C ALA A 74 4.41 -25.86 -10.82
N SER A 75 5.40 -25.02 -11.14
CA SER A 75 6.26 -25.23 -12.31
C SER A 75 7.30 -26.34 -12.13
N ASN A 76 7.68 -26.66 -10.88
CA ASN A 76 8.77 -27.57 -10.58
C ASN A 76 8.31 -28.98 -10.18
N THR A 77 7.01 -29.21 -9.93
CA THR A 77 6.45 -30.54 -9.67
C THR A 77 5.84 -31.13 -10.93
N THR A 78 6.24 -32.36 -11.28
CA THR A 78 5.72 -33.13 -12.45
C THR A 78 4.69 -34.20 -12.05
N CYS A 79 4.25 -34.19 -10.78
CA CYS A 79 3.36 -35.19 -10.19
C CYS A 79 1.98 -34.57 -9.88
N THR A 80 1.00 -35.37 -9.42
CA THR A 80 -0.38 -34.98 -9.06
C THR A 80 -0.49 -33.76 -8.14
N GLU A 81 0.55 -33.42 -7.38
CA GLU A 81 0.66 -32.18 -6.59
C GLU A 81 0.64 -30.89 -7.43
N GLN A 82 1.00 -30.96 -8.71
CA GLN A 82 0.97 -29.84 -9.65
C GLN A 82 -0.44 -29.27 -9.82
N THR A 83 -1.44 -30.15 -9.96
CA THR A 83 -2.86 -29.77 -10.08
C THR A 83 -3.37 -29.06 -8.83
N ILE A 84 -2.91 -29.49 -7.64
CA ILE A 84 -3.24 -28.85 -6.36
C ILE A 84 -2.65 -27.43 -6.30
N TYR A 85 -1.39 -27.25 -6.69
CA TYR A 85 -0.79 -25.91 -6.70
C TYR A 85 -1.40 -24.98 -7.76
N HIS A 86 -1.80 -25.50 -8.93
CA HIS A 86 -2.54 -24.71 -9.93
C HIS A 86 -3.90 -24.25 -9.43
N LEU A 87 -4.63 -25.11 -8.70
CA LEU A 87 -5.90 -24.75 -8.07
C LEU A 87 -5.70 -23.68 -6.99
N VAL A 88 -4.73 -23.85 -6.11
CA VAL A 88 -4.40 -22.84 -5.08
C VAL A 88 -4.02 -21.50 -5.72
N LEU A 89 -3.29 -21.53 -6.84
CA LEU A 89 -2.91 -20.33 -7.58
C LEU A 89 -4.12 -19.63 -8.22
N SER A 90 -5.06 -20.38 -8.80
CA SER A 90 -6.27 -19.79 -9.41
C SER A 90 -7.17 -19.15 -8.35
N TRP A 91 -7.31 -19.79 -7.18
CA TRP A 91 -8.08 -19.24 -6.06
C TRP A 91 -7.43 -17.99 -5.48
N LYS A 92 -6.11 -18.01 -5.27
CA LYS A 92 -5.37 -16.81 -4.82
C LYS A 92 -5.50 -15.65 -5.80
N LYS A 93 -5.45 -15.90 -7.12
CA LYS A 93 -5.61 -14.86 -8.16
C LYS A 93 -6.99 -14.20 -8.12
N VAL A 94 -8.05 -14.99 -7.92
CA VAL A 94 -9.43 -14.47 -7.79
C VAL A 94 -9.56 -13.61 -6.52
N SER A 95 -8.99 -14.07 -5.40
CA SER A 95 -9.00 -13.34 -4.12
C SER A 95 -8.22 -12.01 -4.17
N THR A 96 -7.13 -11.94 -4.94
CA THR A 96 -6.34 -10.70 -5.10
C THR A 96 -6.91 -9.69 -6.09
N ARG A 97 -7.94 -10.04 -6.87
CA ARG A 97 -8.53 -9.17 -7.91
C ARG A 97 -9.28 -7.96 -7.33
N ASN A 98 -9.52 -7.95 -6.03
CA ASN A 98 -10.19 -6.85 -5.31
C ASN A 98 -9.22 -5.74 -4.84
N PHE A 99 -7.91 -5.86 -5.11
CA PHE A 99 -6.94 -4.81 -4.82
C PHE A 99 -6.72 -3.93 -6.07
N PRO A 100 -6.63 -2.59 -5.94
CA PRO A 100 -6.36 -1.71 -7.07
C PRO A 100 -5.07 -2.14 -7.76
N SER A 101 -5.13 -2.35 -9.07
CA SER A 101 -3.94 -2.63 -9.87
C SER A 101 -3.15 -1.33 -10.02
N GLU A 102 -1.87 -1.34 -9.67
CA GLU A 102 -0.95 -0.23 -9.96
C GLU A 102 -0.97 0.08 -11.47
N PRO A 103 -0.81 1.35 -11.88
CA PRO A 103 -0.61 1.68 -13.28
C PRO A 103 0.65 0.98 -13.76
N ASN A 104 0.53 0.21 -14.85
CA ASN A 104 1.67 -0.47 -15.45
C ASN A 104 2.70 0.58 -15.93
N GLU A 105 3.85 0.66 -15.26
CA GLU A 105 5.06 1.24 -15.85
C GLU A 105 5.56 0.24 -16.90
N HIS A 106 5.24 0.49 -18.17
CA HIS A 106 5.89 -0.16 -19.29
C HIS A 106 7.24 0.54 -19.59
N PRO A 107 8.25 -0.23 -20.05
CA PRO A 107 9.62 0.26 -20.28
C PRO A 107 9.73 1.22 -21.46
#